data_AF-A0A935XIT7-F1
#
_entry.id   AF-A0A935XIT7-F1
#
_cell.length_a   1.000
_cell.length_b   1.000
_cell.length_c   1.000
_cell.angle_alpha   90.00
_cell.angle_beta   90.00
_cell.angle_gamma   90.00
#
_symmetry.space_group_name_H-M   'P 1'
#
loop_
_entity.id
_entity.type
_entity.pdbx_description
1 polymer ?
#
loop_
_entity_poly.entity_id
_entity_poly.type
_entity_poly.pdbx_seq_one_letter_code
_entity_poly.pdbx_strand_id
1 'polypeptide(L)'
;MRRSGFSIVPVLWVVVVLGATVLLRAQTTGLEARAARNRQLLLAAEWAREGCLNVLHARLEAIRRDSTLQHTDRATLVVRSLTMPRMRVRGTASCDIAVRDLGAYLNVNTADSATLACVAGSDAIAAAILKWRPIPSDDALHALISSVGEAEADTPGLSVRADERVNLNSAPVRLMECMPKLGKAVAMVVAATRRAGRKIDSPADIALLLPSPAREDFVHRLAMTGIGAEVVPPTLALVASGYAGSPPVHARLILTVRVRGTAVDVLSTELES
;
A
#
# COMPACT_ATOMS: atom_id res chain seq x y z
N MET A 1 39.82 61.51 47.37
CA MET A 1 39.59 61.15 45.95
C MET A 1 39.12 59.69 45.87
N ARG A 2 37.81 59.47 45.64
CA ARG A 2 37.22 58.12 45.55
C ARG A 2 37.39 57.58 44.12
N ARG A 3 38.37 56.70 43.90
CA ARG A 3 38.46 55.84 42.70
C ARG A 3 37.76 54.51 43.02
N SER A 4 36.46 54.43 42.81
CA SER A 4 35.69 53.19 43.03
C SER A 4 34.65 52.90 41.94
N GLY A 5 34.83 53.45 40.73
CA GLY A 5 33.89 53.29 39.61
C GLY A 5 34.23 52.23 38.56
N PHE A 6 35.44 51.65 38.58
CA PHE A 6 35.93 50.81 37.46
C PHE A 6 35.74 49.30 37.63
N SER A 7 35.32 48.83 38.81
CA SER A 7 35.20 47.39 39.11
C SER A 7 33.88 46.75 38.65
N ILE A 8 32.84 47.54 38.34
CA ILE A 8 31.48 47.00 38.07
C ILE A 8 31.35 46.50 36.62
N VAL A 9 31.99 47.18 35.67
CA VAL A 9 31.93 46.84 34.25
C VAL A 9 32.47 45.44 33.93
N PRO A 10 33.66 45.01 34.41
CA PRO A 10 34.16 43.67 34.11
C PRO A 10 33.30 42.57 34.74
N VAL A 11 32.75 42.80 35.95
CA VAL A 11 31.85 41.84 36.61
C VAL A 11 30.55 41.69 35.82
N LEU A 12 29.98 42.80 35.34
CA LEU A 12 28.79 42.78 34.49
C LEU A 12 29.03 41.98 33.21
N TRP A 13 30.16 42.19 32.53
CA TRP A 13 30.52 41.42 31.34
C TRP A 13 30.69 39.93 31.61
N VAL A 14 31.32 39.57 32.73
CA VAL A 14 31.44 38.17 33.15
C VAL A 14 30.05 37.54 33.37
N VAL A 15 29.12 38.25 34.01
CA VAL A 15 27.74 37.77 34.20
C VAL A 15 27.01 37.62 32.86
N VAL A 16 27.16 38.55 31.92
CA VAL A 16 26.54 38.45 30.59
C VAL A 16 27.11 37.26 29.80
N VAL A 17 28.42 37.07 29.80
CA VAL A 17 29.07 35.93 29.10
C VAL A 17 28.66 34.59 29.73
N LEU A 18 28.62 34.52 31.07
CA LEU A 18 28.15 33.32 31.77
C LEU A 18 26.66 33.04 31.49
N GLY A 19 25.81 34.07 31.51
CA GLY A 19 24.40 33.94 31.16
C GLY A 19 24.19 33.45 29.72
N ALA A 20 24.93 34.04 28.77
CA ALA A 20 24.88 33.64 27.36
C ALA A 20 25.33 32.19 27.15
N THR A 21 26.40 31.76 27.80
CA THR A 21 26.91 30.38 27.68
C THR A 21 25.95 29.34 28.29
N VAL A 22 25.29 29.65 29.41
CA VAL A 22 24.26 28.79 30.00
C VAL A 22 23.04 28.68 29.07
N LEU A 23 22.57 29.80 28.51
CA LEU A 23 21.48 29.82 27.53
C LEU A 23 21.81 29.00 26.28
N LEU A 24 23.03 29.14 25.74
CA LEU A 24 23.48 28.38 24.58
C LEU A 24 23.46 26.87 24.86
N ARG A 25 23.97 26.44 26.02
CA ARG A 25 23.97 25.02 26.41
C ARG A 25 22.57 24.47 26.67
N ALA A 26 21.68 25.27 27.25
CA ALA A 26 20.28 24.87 27.43
C ALA A 26 19.58 24.62 26.09
N GLN A 27 19.89 25.43 25.06
CA GLN A 27 19.35 25.22 23.72
C GLN A 27 19.91 23.96 23.04
N THR A 28 21.21 23.72 23.11
CA THR A 28 21.83 22.53 22.47
C THR A 28 21.36 21.23 23.12
N THR A 29 21.29 21.18 24.46
CA THR A 29 20.77 20.01 25.19
C THR A 29 19.29 19.74 24.88
N GLY A 30 18.48 20.79 24.69
CA GLY A 30 17.09 20.65 24.25
C GLY A 30 16.96 20.03 22.85
N LEU A 31 17.84 20.40 21.93
CA LEU A 31 17.88 19.82 20.57
C LEU A 31 18.35 18.36 20.60
N GLU A 32 19.40 18.05 21.36
CA GLU A 32 19.91 16.68 21.51
C GLU A 32 18.87 15.76 22.16
N ALA A 33 18.17 16.23 23.20
CA ALA A 33 17.10 15.48 23.84
C ALA A 33 15.94 15.18 22.89
N ARG A 34 15.56 16.14 22.03
CA ARG A 34 14.53 15.93 20.99
C ARG A 34 15.01 14.95 19.92
N ALA A 35 16.25 15.05 19.47
CA ALA A 35 16.83 14.13 18.49
C ALA A 35 16.91 12.70 19.06
N ALA A 36 17.33 12.53 20.31
CA ALA A 36 17.36 11.24 20.99
C ALA A 36 15.95 10.65 21.14
N ARG A 37 14.97 11.46 21.53
CA ARG A 37 13.56 11.04 21.63
C ARG A 37 12.99 10.60 20.27
N ASN A 38 13.26 11.35 19.20
CA ASN A 38 12.80 10.99 17.86
C ASN A 38 13.42 9.68 17.38
N ARG A 39 14.71 9.45 17.63
CA ARG A 39 15.37 8.17 17.32
C ARG A 39 14.77 7.01 18.12
N GLN A 40 14.49 7.21 19.40
CA GLN A 40 13.83 6.20 20.23
C GLN A 40 12.42 5.86 19.72
N LEU A 41 11.65 6.86 19.28
CA LEU A 41 10.33 6.63 18.70
C LEU A 41 10.41 5.92 17.35
N LEU A 42 11.38 6.27 16.49
CA LEU A 42 11.60 5.57 15.22
C LEU A 42 11.95 4.09 15.45
N LEU A 43 12.91 3.81 16.32
CA LEU A 43 13.24 2.45 16.71
C LEU A 43 12.01 1.73 17.28
N ALA A 44 11.24 2.35 18.17
CA ALA A 44 10.03 1.73 18.69
C ALA A 44 9.00 1.40 17.59
N ALA A 45 8.87 2.24 16.57
CA ALA A 45 8.02 1.98 15.41
C ALA A 45 8.57 0.82 14.55
N GLU A 46 9.87 0.78 14.27
CA GLU A 46 10.52 -0.30 13.52
C GLU A 46 10.34 -1.66 14.21
N TRP A 47 10.54 -1.72 15.53
CA TRP A 47 10.37 -2.94 16.31
C TRP A 47 8.90 -3.38 16.36
N ALA A 48 7.96 -2.43 16.42
CA ALA A 48 6.53 -2.73 16.33
C ALA A 48 6.16 -3.34 14.96
N ARG A 49 6.70 -2.77 13.87
CA ARG A 49 6.54 -3.29 12.51
C ARG A 49 7.08 -4.72 12.39
N GLU A 50 8.28 -4.98 12.90
CA GLU A 50 8.89 -6.33 12.91
C GLU A 50 8.09 -7.33 13.74
N GLY A 51 7.56 -6.92 14.89
CA GLY A 51 6.65 -7.75 15.69
C GLY A 51 5.42 -8.18 14.90
N CYS A 52 4.80 -7.25 14.17
CA CYS A 52 3.68 -7.56 13.26
C CYS A 52 4.09 -8.55 12.16
N LEU A 53 5.25 -8.39 11.55
CA LEU A 53 5.75 -9.33 10.52
C LEU A 53 5.94 -10.75 11.08
N ASN A 54 6.43 -10.89 12.30
CA ASN A 54 6.55 -12.19 12.95
C ASN A 54 5.17 -12.85 13.19
N VAL A 55 4.16 -12.06 13.57
CA VAL A 55 2.77 -12.55 13.69
C VAL A 55 2.23 -12.99 12.33
N LEU A 56 2.49 -12.23 11.27
CA LEU A 56 2.11 -12.60 9.91
C LEU A 56 2.78 -13.91 9.48
N HIS A 57 4.08 -14.07 9.74
CA HIS A 57 4.82 -15.30 9.45
C HIS A 57 4.22 -16.51 10.17
N ALA A 58 3.92 -16.37 11.46
CA ALA A 58 3.26 -17.42 12.24
C ALA A 58 1.87 -17.78 11.67
N ARG A 59 1.09 -16.80 11.22
CA ARG A 59 -0.20 -17.05 10.54
C ARG A 59 -0.05 -17.76 9.20
N LEU A 60 0.91 -17.35 8.39
CA LEU A 60 1.22 -18.00 7.11
C LEU A 60 1.65 -19.45 7.33
N GLU A 61 2.48 -19.71 8.34
CA GLU A 61 2.85 -21.07 8.71
C GLU A 61 1.66 -21.90 9.19
N ALA A 62 0.76 -21.33 9.98
CA ALA A 62 -0.46 -22.01 10.43
C ALA A 62 -1.35 -22.39 9.24
N ILE A 63 -1.57 -21.45 8.30
CA ILE A 63 -2.32 -21.70 7.05
C ILE A 63 -1.65 -22.79 6.22
N ARG A 64 -0.30 -22.78 6.13
CA ARG A 64 0.46 -23.79 5.39
C ARG A 64 0.30 -25.20 5.98
N ARG A 65 0.21 -25.31 7.31
CA ARG A 65 0.06 -26.58 8.02
C ARG A 65 -1.36 -27.12 8.01
N ASP A 66 -2.36 -26.25 7.83
CA ASP A 66 -3.76 -26.67 7.77
C ASP A 66 -4.07 -27.36 6.43
N SER A 67 -4.10 -28.69 6.47
CA SER A 67 -4.40 -29.55 5.32
C SER A 67 -5.85 -29.39 4.80
N THR A 68 -6.78 -28.90 5.61
CA THR A 68 -8.19 -28.73 5.21
C THR A 68 -8.40 -27.54 4.28
N LEU A 69 -7.53 -26.53 4.38
CA LEU A 69 -7.46 -25.39 3.45
C LEU A 69 -6.72 -25.73 2.14
N GLN A 70 -6.29 -26.98 1.95
CA GLN A 70 -5.61 -27.36 0.70
C GLN A 70 -6.56 -27.50 -0.49
N HIS A 71 -7.87 -27.62 -0.26
CA HIS A 71 -8.86 -27.90 -1.31
C HIS A 71 -9.88 -26.77 -1.50
N THR A 72 -9.88 -25.76 -0.62
CA THR A 72 -10.84 -24.66 -0.67
C THR A 72 -10.12 -23.32 -0.60
N ASP A 73 -10.26 -22.54 -1.67
CA ASP A 73 -10.30 -21.07 -1.61
C ASP A 73 -9.01 -20.32 -1.16
N ARG A 74 -7.90 -20.50 -1.88
CA ARG A 74 -6.56 -20.02 -1.45
C ARG A 74 -6.17 -18.56 -1.72
N ALA A 75 -6.91 -17.80 -2.54
CA ALA A 75 -6.48 -16.43 -2.89
C ALA A 75 -7.28 -15.36 -2.11
N THR A 76 -8.60 -15.43 -2.20
CA THR A 76 -9.52 -14.46 -1.58
C THR A 76 -9.57 -14.61 -0.06
N LEU A 77 -9.54 -15.86 0.43
CA LEU A 77 -9.54 -16.19 1.84
C LEU A 77 -8.20 -15.83 2.49
N VAL A 78 -7.09 -15.94 1.76
CA VAL A 78 -5.75 -15.51 2.21
C VAL A 78 -5.68 -13.98 2.37
N VAL A 79 -6.14 -13.17 1.42
CA VAL A 79 -6.13 -11.70 1.58
C VAL A 79 -6.98 -11.24 2.77
N ARG A 80 -8.18 -11.82 2.94
CA ARG A 80 -9.10 -11.45 4.03
C ARG A 80 -8.64 -11.97 5.39
N SER A 81 -7.99 -13.13 5.44
CA SER A 81 -7.49 -13.73 6.69
C SER A 81 -6.15 -13.12 7.16
N LEU A 82 -5.36 -12.58 6.24
CA LEU A 82 -4.07 -11.97 6.55
C LEU A 82 -4.15 -10.47 6.90
N THR A 83 -5.22 -9.78 6.51
CA THR A 83 -5.43 -8.39 6.93
C THR A 83 -5.73 -8.37 8.43
N MET A 84 -4.90 -7.67 9.20
CA MET A 84 -5.01 -7.64 10.66
C MET A 84 -5.44 -6.25 11.15
N PRO A 85 -6.34 -6.18 12.14
CA PRO A 85 -6.62 -4.92 12.81
C PRO A 85 -5.35 -4.41 13.51
N ARG A 86 -5.28 -3.09 13.72
CA ARG A 86 -4.14 -2.46 14.39
C ARG A 86 -3.93 -3.04 15.78
N MET A 87 -2.78 -3.67 15.98
CA MET A 87 -2.38 -4.28 17.24
C MET A 87 -1.60 -3.26 18.07
N ARG A 88 -1.97 -3.13 19.35
CA ARG A 88 -1.15 -2.36 20.29
C ARG A 88 0.03 -3.22 20.72
N VAL A 89 1.23 -2.68 20.53
CA VAL A 89 2.47 -3.21 21.08
C VAL A 89 2.69 -2.51 22.42
N ARG A 90 3.48 -3.09 23.31
CA ARG A 90 3.70 -2.56 24.66
C ARG A 90 4.01 -1.06 24.65
N GLY A 91 3.35 -0.28 25.52
CA GLY A 91 3.52 1.17 25.61
C GLY A 91 2.67 1.94 24.60
N THR A 92 3.26 2.95 23.95
CA THR A 92 2.60 3.80 22.92
C THR A 92 2.82 3.30 21.50
N ALA A 93 3.47 2.14 21.35
CA ALA A 93 3.74 1.55 20.05
C ALA A 93 2.52 0.76 19.55
N SER A 94 2.29 0.76 18.24
CA SER A 94 1.27 -0.07 17.60
C SER A 94 1.73 -0.49 16.22
N CYS A 95 1.17 -1.55 15.68
CA CYS A 95 1.48 -2.00 14.34
C CYS A 95 0.21 -2.49 13.62
N ASP A 96 0.22 -2.43 12.31
CA ASP A 96 -0.82 -3.02 11.47
C ASP A 96 -0.21 -3.76 10.28
N ILE A 97 -1.01 -4.66 9.71
CA ILE A 97 -0.68 -5.36 8.48
C ILE A 97 -1.88 -5.29 7.54
N ALA A 98 -1.68 -4.68 6.40
CA ALA A 98 -2.61 -4.70 5.29
C ALA A 98 -2.10 -5.65 4.21
N VAL A 99 -2.99 -6.49 3.69
CA VAL A 99 -2.71 -7.31 2.51
C VAL A 99 -3.51 -6.79 1.35
N ARG A 100 -2.83 -6.46 0.26
CA ARG A 100 -3.45 -5.96 -0.98
C ARG A 100 -3.15 -6.93 -2.09
N ASP A 101 -4.16 -7.21 -2.91
CA ASP A 101 -3.97 -7.96 -4.15
C ASP A 101 -3.58 -6.98 -5.25
N LEU A 102 -2.35 -7.10 -5.76
CA LEU A 102 -1.85 -6.21 -6.81
C LEU A 102 -2.54 -6.47 -8.16
N GLY A 103 -3.15 -7.64 -8.34
CA GLY A 103 -4.00 -7.92 -9.49
C GLY A 103 -5.39 -7.28 -9.39
N ALA A 104 -5.74 -6.66 -8.26
CA ALA A 104 -7.00 -5.92 -8.13
C ALA A 104 -6.93 -4.49 -8.68
N TYR A 105 -5.76 -4.04 -9.11
CA TYR A 105 -5.52 -2.65 -9.52
C TYR A 105 -5.00 -2.60 -10.97
N LEU A 106 -5.13 -1.45 -11.60
CA LEU A 106 -4.52 -1.11 -12.87
C LEU A 106 -3.16 -0.46 -12.62
N ASN A 107 -2.13 -0.91 -13.35
CA ASN A 107 -0.82 -0.30 -13.28
C ASN A 107 -0.82 1.04 -14.02
N VAL A 108 -0.75 2.14 -13.27
CA VAL A 108 -0.82 3.48 -13.85
C VAL A 108 0.39 3.85 -14.68
N ASN A 109 1.50 3.12 -14.60
CA ASN A 109 2.71 3.40 -15.38
C ASN A 109 2.71 2.70 -16.74
N THR A 110 1.94 1.61 -16.89
CA THR A 110 1.88 0.81 -18.14
C THR A 110 0.54 0.87 -18.85
N ALA A 111 -0.54 1.27 -18.18
CA ALA A 111 -1.88 1.33 -18.78
C ALA A 111 -1.98 2.32 -19.96
N ASP A 112 -2.78 1.99 -20.96
CA ASP A 112 -3.12 2.90 -22.05
C ASP A 112 -4.02 4.06 -21.57
N SER A 113 -4.06 5.15 -22.33
CA SER A 113 -4.79 6.36 -21.97
C SER A 113 -6.30 6.14 -21.86
N ALA A 114 -6.88 5.29 -22.72
CA ALA A 114 -8.32 5.05 -22.75
C ALA A 114 -8.77 4.22 -21.53
N THR A 115 -8.05 3.14 -21.21
CA THR A 115 -8.30 2.34 -20.01
C THR A 115 -8.12 3.19 -18.75
N LEU A 116 -7.07 4.02 -18.69
CA LEU A 116 -6.81 4.88 -17.55
C LEU A 116 -7.92 5.91 -17.34
N ALA A 117 -8.37 6.60 -18.39
CA ALA A 117 -9.48 7.56 -18.32
C ALA A 117 -10.77 6.90 -17.84
N CYS A 118 -11.08 5.71 -18.34
CA CYS A 118 -12.27 4.96 -17.94
C CYS A 118 -12.23 4.55 -16.45
N VAL A 119 -11.09 4.02 -15.97
CA VAL A 119 -10.94 3.57 -14.57
C VAL A 119 -10.87 4.75 -13.60
N ALA A 120 -10.11 5.79 -13.94
CA ALA A 120 -10.04 7.03 -13.15
C ALA A 120 -11.39 7.76 -13.12
N GLY A 121 -12.21 7.61 -14.17
CA GLY A 121 -13.47 8.32 -14.29
C GLY A 121 -13.36 9.81 -14.56
N SER A 122 -12.16 10.25 -14.94
CA SER A 122 -11.85 11.65 -15.21
C SER A 122 -10.71 11.71 -16.20
N ASP A 123 -10.98 12.34 -17.35
CA ASP A 123 -9.96 12.63 -18.36
C ASP A 123 -8.86 13.54 -17.80
N ALA A 124 -9.19 14.43 -16.87
CA ALA A 124 -8.22 15.30 -16.21
C ALA A 124 -7.25 14.51 -15.33
N ILE A 125 -7.75 13.55 -14.54
CA ILE A 125 -6.89 12.67 -13.72
C ILE A 125 -6.02 11.80 -14.63
N ALA A 126 -6.59 11.20 -15.67
CA ALA A 126 -5.82 10.37 -16.60
C ALA A 126 -4.75 11.17 -17.34
N ALA A 127 -5.07 12.39 -17.81
CA ALA A 127 -4.10 13.28 -18.43
C ALA A 127 -2.98 13.70 -17.45
N ALA A 128 -3.33 13.97 -16.19
CA ALA A 128 -2.34 14.28 -15.15
C ALA A 128 -1.41 13.09 -14.90
N ILE A 129 -1.95 11.88 -14.72
CA ILE A 129 -1.15 10.66 -14.55
C ILE A 129 -0.23 10.47 -15.77
N LEU A 130 -0.75 10.54 -16.99
CA LEU A 130 0.05 10.39 -18.22
C LEU A 130 1.19 11.39 -18.30
N LYS A 131 0.95 12.65 -17.90
CA LYS A 131 1.95 13.72 -17.89
C LYS A 131 3.08 13.47 -16.88
N TRP A 132 2.77 12.85 -15.73
CA TRP A 132 3.70 12.66 -14.62
C TRP A 132 4.35 11.27 -14.57
N ARG A 133 4.09 10.40 -15.57
CA ARG A 133 4.74 9.10 -15.67
C ARG A 133 6.27 9.24 -15.86
N PRO A 134 7.09 8.34 -15.28
CA PRO A 134 6.69 7.29 -14.33
C PRO A 134 6.41 7.86 -12.93
N ILE A 135 5.32 7.41 -12.32
CA ILE A 135 4.97 7.78 -10.94
C ILE A 135 5.69 6.81 -9.98
N PRO A 136 6.45 7.32 -8.99
CA PRO A 136 7.37 6.49 -8.20
C PRO A 136 6.70 5.66 -7.10
N SER A 137 5.57 6.12 -6.55
CA SER A 137 4.90 5.46 -5.43
C SER A 137 3.39 5.67 -5.46
N ASP A 138 2.64 4.80 -4.77
CA ASP A 138 1.19 4.97 -4.60
C ASP A 138 0.86 6.25 -3.82
N ASP A 139 1.75 6.69 -2.93
CA ASP A 139 1.59 7.94 -2.17
C ASP A 139 1.75 9.16 -3.10
N ALA A 140 2.69 9.12 -4.05
CA ALA A 140 2.84 10.15 -5.07
C ALA A 140 1.65 10.16 -6.05
N LEU A 141 1.12 8.98 -6.40
CA LEU A 141 -0.11 8.85 -7.18
C LEU A 141 -1.30 9.48 -6.45
N HIS A 142 -1.46 9.19 -5.15
CA HIS A 142 -2.52 9.75 -4.33
C HIS A 142 -2.41 11.28 -4.24
N ALA A 143 -1.22 11.81 -3.95
CA ALA A 143 -0.96 13.24 -3.92
C ALA A 143 -1.27 13.93 -5.26
N LEU A 144 -0.91 13.29 -6.39
CA LEU A 144 -1.23 13.77 -7.73
C LEU A 144 -2.75 13.81 -7.95
N ILE A 145 -3.47 12.73 -7.65
CA ILE A 145 -4.93 12.66 -7.80
C ILE A 145 -5.60 13.75 -6.94
N SER A 146 -5.20 13.87 -5.67
CA SER A 146 -5.72 14.90 -4.76
C SER A 146 -5.44 16.33 -5.24
N SER A 147 -4.36 16.55 -6.01
CA SER A 147 -4.05 17.88 -6.56
C SER A 147 -4.92 18.29 -7.75
N VAL A 148 -5.58 17.34 -8.41
CA VAL A 148 -6.32 17.56 -9.66
C VAL A 148 -7.83 17.78 -9.43
N GLY A 149 -8.41 17.41 -8.29
CA GLY A 149 -9.81 17.74 -7.94
C GLY A 149 -10.35 17.08 -6.67
N GLU A 150 -11.51 17.55 -6.18
CA GLU A 150 -12.23 17.16 -4.93
C GLU A 150 -12.70 15.69 -4.82
N ALA A 151 -12.26 14.81 -5.72
CA ALA A 151 -12.62 13.41 -5.66
C ALA A 151 -12.03 12.80 -4.38
N GLU A 152 -12.91 12.22 -3.56
CA GLU A 152 -12.58 11.37 -2.43
C GLU A 152 -11.42 10.47 -2.85
N ALA A 153 -10.26 10.64 -2.19
CA ALA A 153 -8.95 10.29 -2.73
C ALA A 153 -8.68 8.78 -2.83
N ASP A 154 -9.72 7.97 -2.70
CA ASP A 154 -9.75 6.57 -3.04
C ASP A 154 -10.31 6.44 -4.46
N THR A 155 -9.43 6.48 -5.47
CA THR A 155 -9.84 6.12 -6.84
C THR A 155 -9.72 4.60 -6.94
N PRO A 156 -10.79 3.83 -6.69
CA PRO A 156 -10.68 2.39 -6.55
C PRO A 156 -10.13 1.77 -7.84
N GLY A 157 -9.04 1.02 -7.72
CA GLY A 157 -8.48 0.23 -8.81
C GLY A 157 -7.33 0.87 -9.59
N LEU A 158 -6.66 1.91 -9.08
CA LEU A 158 -5.38 2.41 -9.61
C LEU A 158 -4.23 2.12 -8.64
N SER A 159 -3.06 1.74 -9.14
CA SER A 159 -1.82 1.64 -8.35
C SER A 159 -0.58 1.76 -9.25
N VAL A 160 0.55 2.21 -8.70
CA VAL A 160 1.85 2.16 -9.41
C VAL A 160 2.49 0.76 -9.35
N ARG A 161 2.06 -0.06 -8.39
CA ARG A 161 2.61 -1.39 -8.08
C ARG A 161 1.76 -2.54 -8.63
N ALA A 162 0.66 -2.23 -9.32
CA ALA A 162 -0.22 -3.25 -9.84
C ALA A 162 0.50 -4.17 -10.83
N ASP A 163 0.07 -5.43 -10.86
CA ASP A 163 0.55 -6.40 -11.85
C ASP A 163 0.03 -6.00 -13.25
N GLU A 164 0.69 -6.48 -14.31
CA GLU A 164 0.15 -6.36 -15.67
C GLU A 164 -1.09 -7.25 -15.87
N ARG A 165 -1.33 -8.14 -14.90
CA ARG A 165 -2.39 -9.14 -14.91
C ARG A 165 -3.46 -8.79 -13.89
N VAL A 166 -4.73 -8.91 -14.30
CA VAL A 166 -5.88 -8.55 -13.46
C VAL A 166 -6.53 -9.79 -12.87
N ASN A 167 -6.62 -9.84 -11.54
CA ASN A 167 -7.30 -10.91 -10.82
C ASN A 167 -8.81 -10.65 -10.78
N LEU A 168 -9.57 -11.44 -11.55
CA LEU A 168 -11.03 -11.32 -11.68
C LEU A 168 -11.78 -11.52 -10.36
N ASN A 169 -11.19 -12.25 -9.41
CA ASN A 169 -11.80 -12.51 -8.10
C ASN A 169 -11.62 -11.38 -7.09
N SER A 170 -10.77 -10.39 -7.36
CA SER A 170 -10.49 -9.25 -6.48
C SER A 170 -10.73 -7.90 -7.15
N ALA A 171 -10.44 -7.76 -8.44
CA ALA A 171 -10.55 -6.53 -9.22
C ALA A 171 -11.94 -5.84 -9.10
N PRO A 172 -11.98 -4.51 -8.95
CA PRO A 172 -13.23 -3.76 -9.00
C PRO A 172 -13.98 -3.98 -10.32
N VAL A 173 -15.31 -3.93 -10.26
CA VAL A 173 -16.16 -4.07 -11.47
C VAL A 173 -15.78 -3.05 -12.53
N ARG A 174 -15.60 -1.79 -12.13
CA ARG A 174 -15.18 -0.70 -13.02
C ARG A 174 -13.88 -1.01 -13.76
N LEU A 175 -12.89 -1.57 -13.08
CA LEU A 175 -11.63 -1.96 -13.71
C LEU A 175 -11.88 -2.95 -14.84
N MET A 176 -12.66 -4.00 -14.58
CA MET A 176 -12.99 -5.01 -15.58
C MET A 176 -13.82 -4.45 -16.74
N GLU A 177 -14.77 -3.54 -16.47
CA GLU A 177 -15.58 -2.89 -17.51
C GLU A 177 -14.71 -2.06 -18.47
N CYS A 178 -13.70 -1.39 -17.93
CA CYS A 178 -12.80 -0.51 -18.68
C CYS A 178 -11.70 -1.26 -19.44
N MET A 179 -11.46 -2.53 -19.14
CA MET A 179 -10.45 -3.31 -19.84
C MET A 179 -10.93 -3.72 -21.23
N PRO A 180 -10.18 -3.41 -22.31
CA PRO A 180 -10.57 -3.72 -23.68
C PRO A 180 -10.87 -5.21 -23.94
N LYS A 181 -10.24 -6.10 -23.16
CA LYS A 181 -10.35 -7.56 -23.32
C LYS A 181 -11.53 -8.18 -22.54
N LEU A 182 -12.01 -7.52 -21.48
CA LEU A 182 -13.05 -8.06 -20.60
C LEU A 182 -14.41 -7.42 -20.91
N GLY A 183 -14.49 -6.10 -20.80
CA GLY A 183 -15.72 -5.35 -21.05
C GLY A 183 -16.85 -5.65 -20.07
N LYS A 184 -18.00 -5.00 -20.33
CA LYS A 184 -19.13 -4.95 -19.40
C LYS A 184 -19.80 -6.30 -19.13
N ALA A 185 -19.99 -7.12 -20.17
CA ALA A 185 -20.66 -8.41 -20.02
C ALA A 185 -19.88 -9.35 -19.08
N VAL A 186 -18.56 -9.40 -19.24
CA VAL A 186 -17.68 -10.18 -18.35
C VAL A 186 -17.72 -9.61 -16.94
N ALA A 187 -17.57 -8.29 -16.78
CA ALA A 187 -17.59 -7.65 -15.46
C ALA A 187 -18.89 -7.94 -14.68
N MET A 188 -20.04 -7.93 -15.37
CA MET A 188 -21.35 -8.27 -14.79
C MET A 188 -21.42 -9.73 -14.35
N VAL A 189 -21.00 -10.67 -15.19
CA VAL A 189 -20.96 -12.10 -14.86
C VAL A 189 -20.03 -12.35 -13.68
N VAL A 190 -18.84 -11.75 -13.69
CA VAL A 190 -17.88 -11.87 -12.59
C VAL A 190 -18.46 -11.32 -11.29
N ALA A 191 -19.08 -10.14 -11.32
CA ALA A 191 -19.72 -9.56 -10.16
C ALA A 191 -20.86 -10.43 -9.62
N ALA A 192 -21.70 -11.00 -10.50
CA ALA A 192 -22.78 -11.89 -10.11
C ALA A 192 -22.26 -13.20 -9.48
N THR A 193 -21.23 -13.81 -10.08
CA THR A 193 -20.57 -15.01 -9.55
C THR A 193 -19.97 -14.76 -8.17
N ARG A 194 -19.30 -13.63 -7.98
CA ARG A 194 -18.73 -13.22 -6.67
C ARG A 194 -19.80 -12.98 -5.62
N ARG A 195 -20.92 -12.32 -5.97
CA ARG A 195 -22.08 -12.13 -5.05
C ARG A 195 -22.70 -13.47 -4.62
N ALA A 196 -22.66 -14.47 -5.49
CA ALA A 196 -23.10 -15.82 -5.18
C ALA A 196 -22.08 -16.63 -4.35
N GLY A 197 -20.96 -16.03 -3.92
CA GLY A 197 -19.91 -16.70 -3.17
C GLY A 197 -19.12 -17.73 -4.00
N ARG A 198 -19.24 -17.68 -5.33
CA ARG A 198 -18.52 -18.58 -6.23
C ARG A 198 -17.24 -17.90 -6.73
N LYS A 199 -16.20 -18.72 -6.91
CA LYS A 199 -14.93 -18.31 -7.47
C LYS A 199 -14.90 -18.56 -8.98
N ILE A 200 -14.09 -17.77 -9.68
CA ILE A 200 -13.75 -18.00 -11.08
C ILE A 200 -12.35 -18.60 -11.09
N ASP A 201 -12.24 -19.84 -11.52
CA ASP A 201 -10.97 -20.59 -11.54
C ASP A 201 -10.30 -20.50 -12.90
N SER A 202 -11.07 -20.27 -13.95
CA SER A 202 -10.55 -20.10 -15.30
C SER A 202 -11.35 -19.09 -16.13
N PRO A 203 -10.76 -18.52 -17.20
CA PRO A 203 -11.51 -17.77 -18.20
C PRO A 203 -12.59 -18.62 -18.90
N ALA A 204 -12.44 -19.94 -18.95
CA ALA A 204 -13.44 -20.84 -19.51
C ALA A 204 -14.74 -20.84 -18.68
N ASP A 205 -14.65 -20.70 -17.36
CA ASP A 205 -15.81 -20.59 -16.48
C ASP A 205 -16.66 -19.37 -16.84
N ILE A 206 -16.01 -18.26 -17.22
CA ILE A 206 -16.69 -17.04 -17.68
C ILE A 206 -17.40 -17.30 -19.00
N ALA A 207 -16.73 -17.95 -19.95
CA ALA A 207 -17.31 -18.28 -21.24
C ALA A 207 -18.60 -19.11 -21.07
N LEU A 208 -18.62 -20.08 -20.15
CA LEU A 208 -19.79 -20.90 -19.85
C LEU A 208 -20.97 -20.10 -19.29
N LEU A 209 -20.69 -19.01 -18.56
CA LEU A 209 -21.69 -18.16 -17.92
C LEU A 209 -22.18 -17.02 -18.82
N LEU A 210 -21.47 -16.71 -19.92
CA LEU A 210 -21.87 -15.66 -20.86
C LEU A 210 -22.98 -16.12 -21.82
N PRO A 211 -23.93 -15.24 -22.19
CA PRO A 211 -24.86 -15.48 -23.30
C PRO A 211 -24.11 -15.71 -24.62
N SER A 212 -24.66 -16.52 -25.54
CA SER A 212 -24.00 -16.91 -26.81
C SER A 212 -23.31 -15.77 -27.58
N PRO A 213 -23.95 -14.61 -27.87
CA PRO A 213 -23.28 -13.55 -28.63
C PRO A 213 -22.11 -12.92 -27.87
N ALA A 214 -22.21 -12.78 -26.54
CA ALA A 214 -21.12 -12.25 -25.72
C ALA A 214 -20.00 -13.28 -25.49
N ARG A 215 -20.36 -14.58 -25.49
CA ARG A 215 -19.44 -15.70 -25.37
C ARG A 215 -18.54 -15.81 -26.60
N GLU A 216 -19.11 -15.74 -27.80
CA GLU A 216 -18.35 -15.83 -29.05
C GLU A 216 -17.34 -14.68 -29.17
N ASP A 217 -17.78 -13.45 -28.91
CA ASP A 217 -16.94 -12.26 -28.88
C ASP A 217 -15.84 -12.36 -27.80
N PHE A 218 -16.17 -12.83 -26.60
CA PHE A 218 -15.19 -13.07 -25.54
C PHE A 218 -14.16 -14.13 -25.94
N VAL A 219 -14.57 -15.29 -26.46
CA VAL A 219 -13.67 -16.37 -26.89
C VAL A 219 -12.77 -15.91 -28.05
N HIS A 220 -13.32 -15.14 -28.99
CA HIS A 220 -12.54 -14.55 -30.07
C HIS A 220 -11.46 -13.59 -29.54
N ARG A 221 -11.82 -12.68 -28.63
CA ARG A 221 -10.84 -11.81 -27.95
C ARG A 221 -9.79 -12.60 -27.18
N LEU A 222 -10.22 -13.68 -26.52
CA LEU A 222 -9.38 -14.58 -25.74
C LEU A 222 -8.27 -15.21 -26.61
N ALA A 223 -8.66 -15.74 -27.77
CA ALA A 223 -7.78 -16.43 -28.70
C ALA A 223 -6.80 -15.47 -29.40
N MET A 224 -7.26 -14.28 -29.78
CA MET A 224 -6.47 -13.30 -30.52
C MET A 224 -5.39 -12.60 -29.70
N THR A 225 -5.53 -12.55 -28.37
CA THR A 225 -4.74 -11.63 -27.55
C THR A 225 -3.89 -12.28 -26.46
N GLY A 226 -3.75 -13.62 -26.45
CA GLY A 226 -2.84 -14.35 -25.55
C GLY A 226 -2.94 -13.87 -24.11
N ILE A 227 -4.16 -13.91 -23.57
CA ILE A 227 -4.67 -13.28 -22.33
C ILE A 227 -3.65 -12.87 -21.25
N GLY A 228 -3.72 -11.60 -20.83
CA GLY A 228 -3.20 -11.09 -19.54
C GLY A 228 -4.23 -11.05 -18.39
N ALA A 229 -5.50 -11.37 -18.65
CA ALA A 229 -6.50 -11.73 -17.63
C ALA A 229 -6.41 -13.22 -17.26
N GLU A 230 -5.25 -13.64 -16.79
CA GLU A 230 -5.11 -14.97 -16.21
C GLU A 230 -5.79 -14.99 -14.83
N VAL A 231 -6.36 -16.14 -14.44
CA VAL A 231 -6.63 -16.43 -13.02
C VAL A 231 -5.28 -16.75 -12.39
N VAL A 232 -4.41 -15.74 -12.31
CA VAL A 232 -3.03 -15.90 -11.86
C VAL A 232 -3.04 -16.15 -10.35
N PRO A 233 -2.09 -16.93 -9.82
CA PRO A 233 -1.72 -16.82 -8.42
C PRO A 233 -1.58 -15.34 -8.02
N PRO A 234 -2.23 -14.90 -6.94
CA PRO A 234 -2.25 -13.49 -6.60
C PRO A 234 -0.81 -13.02 -6.30
N THR A 235 -0.37 -11.96 -6.99
CA THR A 235 0.75 -11.15 -6.55
C THR A 235 0.20 -10.24 -5.44
N LEU A 236 0.69 -10.40 -4.23
CA LEU A 236 0.23 -9.69 -3.05
C LEU A 236 1.25 -8.65 -2.61
N ALA A 237 0.78 -7.48 -2.20
CA ALA A 237 1.56 -6.54 -1.40
C ALA A 237 1.17 -6.71 0.07
N LEU A 238 2.14 -7.09 0.89
CA LEU A 238 2.04 -7.12 2.34
C LEU A 238 2.63 -5.81 2.87
N VAL A 239 1.78 -4.95 3.41
CA VAL A 239 2.19 -3.67 3.98
C VAL A 239 2.19 -3.80 5.49
N ALA A 240 3.37 -3.83 6.10
CA ALA A 240 3.53 -3.82 7.54
C ALA A 240 3.91 -2.42 8.01
N SER A 241 3.11 -1.87 8.92
CA SER A 241 3.38 -0.56 9.51
C SER A 241 3.61 -0.67 11.00
N GLY A 242 4.53 0.15 11.52
CA GLY A 242 4.72 0.40 12.94
C GLY A 242 4.55 1.88 13.24
N TYR A 243 3.99 2.19 14.40
CA TYR A 243 3.70 3.55 14.86
C TYR A 243 4.13 3.71 16.31
N ALA A 244 4.73 4.84 16.67
CA ALA A 244 5.05 5.15 18.07
C ALA A 244 4.93 6.65 18.38
N GLY A 245 4.45 6.99 19.58
CA GLY A 245 4.37 8.37 20.07
C GLY A 245 3.13 9.16 19.63
N SER A 246 3.14 10.47 19.88
CA SER A 246 2.07 11.42 19.53
C SER A 246 2.70 12.81 19.25
N PRO A 247 2.67 13.33 18.00
CA PRO A 247 2.18 12.67 16.79
C PRO A 247 2.98 11.38 16.48
N PRO A 248 2.37 10.40 15.82
CA PRO A 248 3.01 9.10 15.61
C PRO A 248 4.17 9.19 14.62
N VAL A 249 5.35 8.73 15.03
CA VAL A 249 6.44 8.35 14.11
C VAL A 249 6.04 7.04 13.46
N HIS A 250 6.19 6.94 12.14
CA HIS A 250 5.74 5.82 11.31
C HIS A 250 6.94 5.13 10.69
N ALA A 251 6.94 3.80 10.67
CA ALA A 251 7.91 3.00 9.93
C ALA A 251 7.15 1.96 9.11
N ARG A 252 7.38 1.89 7.81
CA ARG A 252 6.60 1.07 6.88
C ARG A 252 7.51 0.16 6.05
N LEU A 253 7.08 -1.08 5.87
CA LEU A 253 7.72 -2.05 4.99
C LEU A 253 6.66 -2.59 4.04
N ILE A 254 6.99 -2.63 2.75
CA ILE A 254 6.17 -3.25 1.72
C ILE A 254 6.93 -4.47 1.18
N LEU A 255 6.32 -5.63 1.33
CA LEU A 255 6.80 -6.89 0.77
C LEU A 255 5.90 -7.28 -0.39
N THR A 256 6.47 -7.37 -1.59
CA THR A 256 5.76 -7.92 -2.74
C THR A 256 6.03 -9.41 -2.79
N VAL A 257 4.97 -10.22 -2.75
CA VAL A 257 5.08 -11.66 -2.75
C VAL A 257 4.20 -12.27 -3.84
N ARG A 258 4.63 -13.39 -4.40
CA ARG A 258 3.85 -14.19 -5.34
C ARG A 258 3.50 -15.52 -4.69
N VAL A 259 2.22 -15.84 -4.63
CA VAL A 259 1.72 -17.06 -3.95
C VAL A 259 1.46 -18.16 -4.96
N ARG A 260 2.33 -19.17 -5.05
CA ARG A 260 2.17 -20.34 -5.94
C ARG A 260 1.79 -21.58 -5.15
N GLY A 261 0.49 -21.87 -5.09
CA GLY A 261 -0.02 -22.99 -4.27
C GLY A 261 0.27 -22.73 -2.78
N THR A 262 1.21 -23.46 -2.19
CA THR A 262 1.69 -23.25 -0.82
C THR A 262 3.05 -22.56 -0.74
N ALA A 263 3.69 -22.30 -1.89
CA ALA A 263 4.94 -21.55 -1.95
C ALA A 263 4.67 -20.04 -1.98
N VAL A 264 5.50 -19.28 -1.27
CA VAL A 264 5.46 -17.81 -1.26
C VAL A 264 6.84 -17.34 -1.71
N ASP A 265 6.91 -16.75 -2.90
CA ASP A 265 8.13 -16.19 -3.45
C ASP A 265 8.16 -14.68 -3.15
N VAL A 266 9.17 -14.20 -2.43
CA VAL A 266 9.36 -12.76 -2.22
C VAL A 266 9.97 -12.15 -3.48
N LEU A 267 9.26 -11.21 -4.10
CA LEU A 267 9.68 -10.55 -5.34
C LEU A 267 10.46 -9.26 -5.06
N SER A 268 10.03 -8.47 -4.07
CA SER A 268 10.70 -7.22 -3.69
C SER A 268 10.45 -6.87 -2.23
N THR A 269 11.32 -6.04 -1.67
CA THR A 269 11.25 -5.51 -0.31
C THR A 269 11.59 -4.03 -0.36
N GLU A 270 10.64 -3.18 0.03
CA GLU A 270 10.77 -1.72 0.05
C GLU A 270 10.60 -1.22 1.48
N LEU A 271 11.52 -0.35 1.93
CA LEU A 271 11.52 0.22 3.26
C LEU A 271 11.22 1.72 3.16
N GLU A 272 10.15 2.16 3.79
CA GLU A 272 9.68 3.55 3.85
C GLU A 272 9.81 4.01 5.32
N SER A 273 10.71 4.97 5.58
CA SER A 273 11.00 5.54 6.91
C SER A 273 10.64 7.01 6.99
#